data_AF-A0A3M0XQX5-F1
#
_entry.id   AF-A0A3M0XQX5-F1
#
_cell.length_a   1.000
_cell.length_b   1.000
_cell.length_c   1.000
_cell.angle_alpha   90.00
_cell.angle_beta   90.00
_cell.angle_gamma   90.00
#
_symmetry.space_group_name_H-M   'P 1'
#
loop_
_entity.id
_entity.type
_entity.pdbx_description
1 polymer ?
#
loop_
_entity_poly.entity_id
_entity_poly.type
_entity_poly.pdbx_seq_one_letter_code
_entity_poly.pdbx_strand_id
1 'polypeptide(L)'
;SVFIFEGGVDRIEPGTTTLNAVSLPPADTTPMVVATGAGPDKGLRPGQTLTLRGDATLGDHFAAVGATLNIEGGVVGDNLETAYTTVNMTGGTVAGLYRAYGSRVTISGGLVGRIRRNNLGGIDAHSGSVVSVTDDALVTLITAYDGSEINITGGRILRVFAASGSHVDISGGRPGDLTAAGGSVVDITGGVFSRGFRASSDSQVGLAGGEFMLDGAPVSDLSAGLPTGSVLAGTLADGSVFIFEGGVDRIDPGTTTLNAVSLPPADTTPMVVATGAGPDKGLRPGQTLTLRGDATLDDDFAAVGATLNIEGGVVGSGLETAYTTVNITGGTVGSLYHAYDGSRVTISGGMVDGGFSAFAGSVVTIMDDAEVRGVTAQEGSEVNIAGGRISTGYQLELSDGSVANISGGSVDTVLAFAGSELNLFVQEALLDGVSLDIMPGETVLITQRGGSLLEATLADGAFFTIVLNDNRSNFGSFVSPDAVFTVTVVPAPGAVVLT
;
A
#
# COMPACT_ATOMS: atom_id res chain seq x y z
N SER A 1 -2.78 39.80 -18.12
CA SER A 1 -2.57 38.65 -17.25
C SER A 1 -3.80 38.47 -16.39
N VAL A 2 -4.15 37.23 -16.12
CA VAL A 2 -5.16 36.85 -15.13
C VAL A 2 -4.42 36.52 -13.84
N PHE A 3 -4.96 36.93 -12.70
CA PHE A 3 -4.44 36.60 -11.39
C PHE A 3 -5.61 36.23 -10.49
N ILE A 4 -5.36 35.33 -9.54
CA ILE A 4 -6.30 34.91 -8.50
C ILE A 4 -5.65 35.28 -7.16
N PHE A 5 -6.44 35.82 -6.23
CA PHE A 5 -5.99 36.06 -4.86
C PHE A 5 -6.65 35.04 -3.94
N GLU A 6 -5.85 34.31 -3.19
CA GLU A 6 -6.33 33.27 -2.29
C GLU A 6 -6.47 33.81 -0.86
N GLY A 7 -7.67 33.72 -0.30
CA GLY A 7 -7.88 34.02 1.12
C GLY A 7 -7.10 33.04 2.01
N GLY A 8 -6.15 33.55 2.80
CA GLY A 8 -5.34 32.76 3.73
C GLY A 8 -3.89 32.56 3.30
N VAL A 9 -3.61 32.59 2.00
CA VAL A 9 -2.25 32.63 1.45
C VAL A 9 -1.87 34.07 1.11
N ASP A 10 -2.73 34.74 0.33
CA ASP A 10 -2.60 36.16 0.06
C ASP A 10 -3.27 36.96 1.17
N ARG A 11 -2.50 37.88 1.75
CA ARG A 11 -2.99 38.77 2.79
C ARG A 11 -3.19 40.16 2.23
N ILE A 12 -4.44 40.49 1.91
CA ILE A 12 -4.86 41.86 1.61
C ILE A 12 -5.45 42.45 2.89
N GLU A 13 -4.71 43.35 3.52
CA GLU A 13 -5.19 44.04 4.71
C GLU A 13 -6.38 44.96 4.38
N PRO A 14 -7.40 45.02 5.26
CA PRO A 14 -8.50 45.95 5.07
C PRO A 14 -8.01 47.39 4.88
N GLY A 15 -8.47 48.03 3.80
CA GLY A 15 -8.15 49.44 3.50
C GLY A 15 -6.75 49.68 2.92
N THR A 16 -5.90 48.67 2.73
CA THR A 16 -4.56 48.87 2.14
C THR A 16 -4.55 48.76 0.62
N THR A 17 -5.58 48.17 0.02
CA THR A 17 -5.65 47.91 -1.42
C THR A 17 -6.87 48.60 -2.02
N THR A 18 -6.65 49.36 -3.09
CA THR A 18 -7.70 49.96 -3.92
C THR A 18 -7.69 49.28 -5.28
N LEU A 19 -8.82 48.68 -5.69
CA LEU A 19 -8.98 48.10 -7.02
C LEU A 19 -9.54 49.17 -7.96
N ASN A 20 -8.69 49.68 -8.86
CA ASN A 20 -9.10 50.60 -9.90
C ASN A 20 -9.51 49.79 -11.15
N ALA A 21 -10.81 49.64 -11.37
CA ALA A 21 -11.31 48.94 -12.54
C ALA A 21 -11.09 49.79 -13.82
N VAL A 22 -10.49 49.18 -14.84
CA VAL A 22 -10.37 49.75 -16.18
C VAL A 22 -11.13 48.84 -17.14
N SER A 23 -11.85 49.43 -18.10
CA SER A 23 -12.50 48.65 -19.15
C SER A 23 -11.45 47.92 -19.97
N LEU A 24 -11.50 46.59 -19.96
CA LEU A 24 -10.69 45.79 -20.87
C LEU A 24 -11.41 45.67 -22.22
N PRO A 25 -10.67 45.49 -23.34
CA PRO A 25 -11.28 45.02 -24.58
C PRO A 25 -12.05 43.71 -24.32
N PRO A 26 -13.15 43.43 -25.05
CA PRO A 26 -13.86 42.16 -24.93
C PRO A 26 -12.93 40.93 -24.97
N ALA A 27 -13.32 39.86 -24.29
CA ALA A 27 -12.64 38.56 -24.44
C ALA A 27 -12.80 38.07 -25.87
N ASP A 28 -11.71 37.60 -26.48
CA ASP A 28 -11.83 36.82 -27.71
C ASP A 28 -12.30 35.42 -27.31
N THR A 29 -13.54 35.10 -27.65
CA THR A 29 -14.18 33.82 -27.34
C THR A 29 -13.95 32.77 -28.43
N THR A 30 -13.14 33.10 -29.44
CA THR A 30 -12.72 32.11 -30.44
C THR A 30 -11.90 31.02 -29.73
N PRO A 31 -12.27 29.74 -29.86
CA PRO A 31 -11.49 28.66 -29.25
C PRO A 31 -10.04 28.67 -29.74
N MET A 32 -9.11 28.66 -28.79
CA MET A 32 -7.67 28.58 -29.07
C MET A 32 -7.23 27.13 -29.01
N VAL A 33 -6.41 26.70 -29.98
CA VAL A 33 -5.77 25.39 -29.96
C VAL A 33 -4.26 25.60 -30.05
N VAL A 34 -3.54 25.10 -29.06
CA VAL A 34 -2.06 25.12 -29.05
C VAL A 34 -1.60 23.68 -29.12
N ALA A 35 -1.08 23.28 -30.27
CA ALA A 35 -0.64 21.92 -30.53
C ALA A 35 0.88 21.73 -30.36
N THR A 36 1.66 22.80 -30.50
CA THR A 36 3.11 22.80 -30.29
C THR A 36 3.58 24.14 -29.74
N GLY A 37 4.74 24.14 -29.08
CA GLY A 37 5.39 25.36 -28.57
C GLY A 37 4.72 25.99 -27.35
N ALA A 38 5.02 27.26 -27.07
CA ALA A 38 4.45 27.97 -25.94
C ALA A 38 3.03 28.49 -26.27
N GLY A 39 2.07 28.17 -25.40
CA GLY A 39 0.73 28.75 -25.41
C GLY A 39 0.70 30.16 -24.82
N PRO A 40 -0.51 30.71 -24.57
CA PRO A 40 -0.64 32.04 -23.99
C PRO A 40 0.01 32.13 -22.60
N ASP A 41 0.75 33.21 -22.36
CA ASP A 41 1.47 33.48 -21.10
C ASP A 41 0.63 34.26 -20.08
N LYS A 42 -0.54 34.77 -20.48
CA LYS A 42 -1.35 35.74 -19.72
C LYS A 42 -2.64 35.17 -19.12
N GLY A 43 -2.81 33.85 -19.12
CA GLY A 43 -4.01 33.19 -18.60
C GLY A 43 -5.26 33.32 -19.48
N LEU A 44 -6.40 32.82 -19.00
CA LEU A 44 -7.70 32.84 -19.69
C LEU A 44 -8.73 33.70 -18.97
N ARG A 45 -9.38 34.59 -19.72
CA ARG A 45 -10.48 35.44 -19.26
C ARG A 45 -11.82 34.70 -19.34
N PRO A 46 -12.88 35.24 -18.70
CA PRO A 46 -14.20 34.63 -18.75
C PRO A 46 -14.71 34.41 -20.18
N GLY A 47 -15.27 33.24 -20.44
CA GLY A 47 -15.81 32.82 -21.73
C GLY A 47 -14.77 32.37 -22.76
N GLN A 48 -13.48 32.41 -22.45
CA GLN A 48 -12.45 31.89 -23.35
C GLN A 48 -12.32 30.37 -23.24
N THR A 49 -11.95 29.74 -24.36
CA THR A 49 -11.66 28.31 -24.42
C THR A 49 -10.25 28.10 -24.96
N LEU A 50 -9.44 27.31 -24.26
CA LEU A 50 -8.12 26.86 -24.71
C LEU A 50 -8.06 25.34 -24.71
N THR A 51 -7.55 24.77 -25.79
CA THR A 51 -7.21 23.36 -25.90
C THR A 51 -5.70 23.19 -26.10
N LEU A 52 -5.06 22.50 -25.16
CA LEU A 52 -3.64 22.13 -25.18
C LEU A 52 -3.49 20.70 -25.71
N ARG A 53 -2.64 20.50 -26.72
CA ARG A 53 -2.37 19.21 -27.39
C ARG A 53 -0.88 19.04 -27.66
N GLY A 54 -0.48 17.83 -28.06
CA GLY A 54 0.87 17.55 -28.56
C GLY A 54 1.96 17.80 -27.52
N ASP A 55 2.99 18.57 -27.89
CA ASP A 55 4.10 18.97 -27.02
C ASP A 55 3.96 20.44 -26.55
N ALA A 56 2.78 21.03 -26.68
CA ALA A 56 2.53 22.40 -26.27
C ALA A 56 2.78 22.61 -24.78
N THR A 57 3.19 23.81 -24.41
CA THR A 57 3.53 24.19 -23.04
C THR A 57 2.76 25.43 -22.60
N LEU A 58 2.23 25.42 -21.39
CA LEU A 58 1.84 26.63 -20.67
C LEU A 58 2.87 26.86 -19.56
N GLY A 59 3.29 28.11 -19.38
CA GLY A 59 4.26 28.46 -18.35
C GLY A 59 3.71 28.24 -16.93
N ASP A 60 4.60 28.38 -15.95
CA ASP A 60 4.24 28.38 -14.54
C ASP A 60 3.25 29.52 -14.22
N HIS A 61 2.45 29.35 -13.17
CA HIS A 61 1.45 30.32 -12.70
C HIS A 61 0.38 30.68 -13.74
N PHE A 62 0.07 29.75 -14.66
CA PHE A 62 -1.02 29.95 -15.60
C PHE A 62 -2.36 30.01 -14.84
N ALA A 63 -3.12 31.09 -15.05
CA ALA A 63 -4.39 31.30 -14.38
C ALA A 63 -5.57 31.32 -15.36
N ALA A 64 -6.71 30.70 -15.00
CA ALA A 64 -7.93 30.72 -15.81
C ALA A 64 -9.16 31.06 -14.96
N VAL A 65 -9.92 32.09 -15.33
CA VAL A 65 -11.10 32.54 -14.58
C VAL A 65 -12.35 32.54 -15.47
N GLY A 66 -13.39 31.81 -15.08
CA GLY A 66 -14.65 31.74 -15.84
C GLY A 66 -14.48 31.15 -17.24
N ALA A 67 -13.46 30.34 -17.45
CA ALA A 67 -13.01 29.87 -18.77
C ALA A 67 -13.24 28.36 -18.94
N THR A 68 -12.86 27.84 -20.11
CA THR A 68 -12.71 26.40 -20.35
C THR A 68 -11.26 26.10 -20.74
N LEU A 69 -10.64 25.16 -20.04
CA LEU A 69 -9.30 24.67 -20.32
C LEU A 69 -9.34 23.16 -20.59
N ASN A 70 -9.04 22.75 -21.81
CA ASN A 70 -8.93 21.35 -22.21
C ASN A 70 -7.44 20.98 -22.32
N ILE A 71 -7.01 19.97 -21.58
CA ILE A 71 -5.65 19.44 -21.57
C ILE A 71 -5.71 18.03 -22.14
N GLU A 72 -5.49 17.91 -23.45
CA GLU A 72 -5.48 16.62 -24.15
C GLU A 72 -4.05 16.08 -24.33
N GLY A 73 -3.05 16.93 -24.08
CA GLY A 73 -1.62 16.65 -24.18
C GLY A 73 -0.79 17.83 -23.64
N GLY A 74 0.51 17.82 -23.89
CA GLY A 74 1.40 18.93 -23.51
C GLY A 74 1.71 18.99 -22.01
N VAL A 75 2.28 20.12 -21.58
CA VAL A 75 2.67 20.40 -20.20
C VAL A 75 2.13 21.76 -19.75
N VAL A 76 1.40 21.79 -18.65
CA VAL A 76 1.15 23.01 -17.88
C VAL A 76 2.19 23.08 -16.77
N GLY A 77 2.85 24.23 -16.63
CA GLY A 77 3.87 24.47 -15.61
C GLY A 77 3.35 24.36 -14.17
N ASP A 78 4.23 24.64 -13.21
CA ASP A 78 3.89 24.61 -11.79
C ASP A 78 2.87 25.72 -11.44
N ASN A 79 2.00 25.49 -10.45
CA ASN A 79 1.01 26.45 -9.95
C ASN A 79 -0.06 26.84 -10.97
N LEU A 80 -0.70 25.85 -11.61
CA LEU A 80 -1.95 26.11 -12.33
C LEU A 80 -3.00 26.61 -11.34
N GLU A 81 -3.68 27.70 -11.66
CA GLU A 81 -4.75 28.26 -10.82
C GLU A 81 -6.02 28.44 -11.65
N THR A 82 -7.14 27.95 -11.16
CA THR A 82 -8.42 28.10 -11.85
C THR A 82 -9.52 28.57 -10.91
N ALA A 83 -10.32 29.54 -11.34
CA ALA A 83 -11.48 30.00 -10.59
C ALA A 83 -12.73 30.02 -11.45
N TYR A 84 -13.80 29.34 -11.02
CA TYR A 84 -15.05 29.21 -11.78
C TYR A 84 -14.85 28.71 -13.21
N THR A 85 -13.83 27.88 -13.41
CA THR A 85 -13.39 27.40 -14.72
C THR A 85 -13.74 25.93 -14.85
N THR A 86 -14.09 25.52 -16.06
CA THR A 86 -14.20 24.10 -16.41
C THR A 86 -12.85 23.62 -16.94
N VAL A 87 -12.24 22.64 -16.28
CA VAL A 87 -11.01 21.99 -16.74
C VAL A 87 -11.32 20.55 -17.11
N ASN A 88 -10.99 20.17 -18.34
CA ASN A 88 -11.10 18.80 -18.82
C ASN A 88 -9.70 18.29 -19.17
N MET A 89 -9.23 17.26 -18.49
CA MET A 89 -7.91 16.67 -18.72
C MET A 89 -8.07 15.22 -19.13
N THR A 90 -7.65 14.90 -20.36
CA THR A 90 -7.68 13.53 -20.91
C THR A 90 -6.27 13.01 -21.21
N GLY A 91 -5.24 13.80 -20.90
CA GLY A 91 -3.85 13.52 -21.19
C GLY A 91 -2.93 14.67 -20.73
N GLY A 92 -1.67 14.62 -21.13
CA GLY A 92 -0.69 15.66 -20.79
C GLY A 92 -0.23 15.63 -19.33
N THR A 93 0.37 16.72 -18.89
CA THR A 93 0.88 16.87 -17.52
C THR A 93 0.56 18.26 -16.97
N VAL A 94 0.03 18.32 -15.75
CA VAL A 94 0.03 19.55 -14.94
C VAL A 94 1.10 19.39 -13.89
N ALA A 95 2.18 20.16 -14.03
CA ALA A 95 3.31 20.09 -13.14
C ALA A 95 2.96 20.70 -11.77
N GLY A 96 3.58 20.18 -10.71
CA GLY A 96 3.54 20.80 -9.39
C GLY A 96 2.12 20.88 -8.80
N LEU A 97 1.75 22.06 -8.31
CA LEU A 97 0.47 22.27 -7.63
C LEU A 97 -0.58 22.85 -8.59
N TYR A 98 -1.81 22.37 -8.49
CA TYR A 98 -2.99 22.88 -9.17
C TYR A 98 -4.03 23.32 -8.13
N ARG A 99 -4.34 24.62 -8.06
CA ARG A 99 -5.39 25.16 -7.19
C ARG A 99 -6.69 25.43 -7.96
N ALA A 100 -7.80 24.90 -7.45
CA ALA A 100 -9.13 25.06 -8.04
C ALA A 100 -10.09 25.76 -7.06
N TYR A 101 -10.70 26.88 -7.47
CA TYR A 101 -11.62 27.69 -6.66
C TYR A 101 -12.99 27.81 -7.32
N GLY A 102 -14.02 27.14 -6.80
CA GLY A 102 -15.34 27.14 -7.47
C GLY A 102 -15.32 26.51 -8.87
N SER A 103 -14.26 25.76 -9.20
CA SER A 103 -14.03 25.20 -10.54
C SER A 103 -14.61 23.80 -10.67
N ARG A 104 -14.90 23.38 -11.90
CA ARG A 104 -15.25 21.99 -12.22
C ARG A 104 -14.07 21.35 -12.94
N VAL A 105 -13.51 20.30 -12.37
CA VAL A 105 -12.28 19.67 -12.88
C VAL A 105 -12.57 18.20 -13.15
N THR A 106 -12.41 17.75 -14.38
CA THR A 106 -12.52 16.34 -14.76
C THR A 106 -11.18 15.85 -15.29
N ILE A 107 -10.68 14.76 -14.73
CA ILE A 107 -9.40 14.15 -15.08
C ILE A 107 -9.63 12.69 -15.39
N SER A 108 -9.52 12.33 -16.67
CA SER A 108 -9.72 10.96 -17.18
C SER A 108 -8.44 10.37 -17.77
N GLY A 109 -7.30 11.05 -17.61
CA GLY A 109 -6.00 10.62 -18.11
C GLY A 109 -4.92 11.67 -17.88
N GLY A 110 -3.67 11.27 -18.10
CA GLY A 110 -2.50 12.13 -17.88
C GLY A 110 -2.04 12.18 -16.42
N LEU A 111 -1.13 13.11 -16.13
CA LEU A 111 -0.47 13.24 -14.82
C LEU A 111 -0.73 14.61 -14.19
N VAL A 112 -1.27 14.64 -12.98
CA VAL A 112 -1.32 15.86 -12.15
C VAL A 112 -0.42 15.70 -10.93
N GLY A 113 0.49 16.66 -10.79
CA GLY A 113 1.45 16.70 -9.70
C GLY A 113 2.81 16.10 -10.04
N ARG A 114 3.75 16.31 -9.11
CA ARG A 114 5.08 15.71 -9.17
C ARG A 114 5.56 15.40 -7.75
N ILE A 115 6.18 14.25 -7.59
CA ILE A 115 6.88 13.89 -6.37
C ILE A 115 8.23 14.63 -6.37
N ARG A 116 8.38 15.65 -5.51
CA ARG A 116 9.69 16.21 -5.12
C ARG A 116 9.97 15.75 -3.69
N ARG A 117 11.24 15.51 -3.33
CA ARG A 117 11.63 14.85 -2.06
C ARG A 117 10.90 15.37 -0.80
N ASN A 118 10.50 16.64 -0.77
CA ASN A 118 9.82 17.27 0.36
C ASN A 118 8.52 18.02 -0.01
N ASN A 119 8.03 17.87 -1.25
CA ASN A 119 6.80 18.56 -1.67
C ASN A 119 6.06 17.70 -2.69
N LEU A 120 4.88 17.25 -2.31
CA LEU A 120 3.96 16.55 -3.21
C LEU A 120 3.13 17.62 -3.91
N GLY A 121 3.39 17.83 -5.20
CA GLY A 121 2.44 18.55 -6.05
C GLY A 121 1.15 17.75 -6.20
N GLY A 122 0.04 18.40 -6.51
CA GLY A 122 -1.26 17.77 -6.55
C GLY A 122 -2.37 18.75 -6.89
N ILE A 123 -3.59 18.44 -6.47
CA ILE A 123 -4.77 19.28 -6.63
C ILE A 123 -5.21 19.77 -5.26
N ASP A 124 -5.29 21.08 -5.10
CA ASP A 124 -5.94 21.73 -3.96
C ASP A 124 -7.31 22.21 -4.41
N ALA A 125 -8.35 21.49 -3.99
CA ALA A 125 -9.74 21.83 -4.28
C ALA A 125 -10.30 22.69 -3.15
N HIS A 126 -10.55 23.97 -3.44
CA HIS A 126 -11.13 24.91 -2.49
C HIS A 126 -12.66 25.00 -2.63
N SER A 127 -13.27 25.81 -1.76
CA SER A 127 -14.72 25.98 -1.67
C SER A 127 -15.42 26.15 -3.02
N GLY A 128 -16.49 25.37 -3.20
CA GLY A 128 -17.30 25.33 -4.42
C GLY A 128 -16.69 24.55 -5.58
N SER A 129 -15.45 24.04 -5.45
CA SER A 129 -14.85 23.21 -6.48
C SER A 129 -15.40 21.79 -6.45
N VAL A 130 -15.58 21.22 -7.64
CA VAL A 130 -15.90 19.81 -7.85
C VAL A 130 -14.80 19.19 -8.68
N VAL A 131 -14.09 18.21 -8.13
CA VAL A 131 -13.02 17.49 -8.84
C VAL A 131 -13.45 16.05 -9.05
N SER A 132 -13.37 15.56 -10.28
CA SER A 132 -13.69 14.18 -10.66
C SER A 132 -12.48 13.51 -11.28
N VAL A 133 -12.09 12.34 -10.75
CA VAL A 133 -10.98 11.53 -11.26
C VAL A 133 -11.51 10.17 -11.73
N THR A 134 -11.23 9.84 -12.99
CA THR A 134 -11.73 8.64 -13.68
C THR A 134 -10.61 7.92 -14.44
N ASP A 135 -10.93 6.73 -14.95
CA ASP A 135 -10.11 5.96 -15.90
C ASP A 135 -8.68 5.70 -15.42
N ASP A 136 -7.65 6.10 -16.18
CA ASP A 136 -6.23 5.82 -15.91
C ASP A 136 -5.45 7.07 -15.42
N ALA A 137 -6.17 8.11 -14.98
CA ALA A 137 -5.57 9.34 -14.46
C ALA A 137 -4.58 9.05 -13.31
N LEU A 138 -3.41 9.68 -13.36
CA LEU A 138 -2.43 9.62 -12.28
C LEU A 138 -2.39 10.95 -11.53
N VAL A 139 -2.78 10.96 -10.26
CA VAL A 139 -2.76 12.16 -9.42
C VAL A 139 -1.87 11.93 -8.20
N THR A 140 -0.91 12.81 -7.97
CA THR A 140 0.05 12.61 -6.87
C THR A 140 -0.57 12.91 -5.50
N LEU A 141 -1.38 13.97 -5.39
CA LEU A 141 -2.04 14.37 -4.16
C LEU A 141 -3.36 15.06 -4.50
N ILE A 142 -4.43 14.78 -3.76
CA ILE A 142 -5.65 15.58 -3.75
C ILE A 142 -5.89 16.05 -2.33
N THR A 143 -5.98 17.37 -2.15
CA THR A 143 -6.39 18.02 -0.91
C THR A 143 -7.77 18.62 -1.13
N ALA A 144 -8.77 18.09 -0.43
CA ALA A 144 -10.13 18.63 -0.43
C ALA A 144 -10.27 19.60 0.75
N TYR A 145 -10.44 20.89 0.48
CA TYR A 145 -10.69 21.90 1.52
C TYR A 145 -12.18 22.12 1.76
N ASP A 146 -12.51 22.96 2.75
CA ASP A 146 -13.87 23.30 3.15
C ASP A 146 -14.76 23.68 1.95
N GLY A 147 -15.92 23.03 1.86
CA GLY A 147 -16.91 23.23 0.81
C GLY A 147 -16.52 22.72 -0.58
N SER A 148 -15.46 21.92 -0.70
CA SER A 148 -15.12 21.21 -1.94
C SER A 148 -15.71 19.80 -1.97
N GLU A 149 -15.92 19.29 -3.18
CA GLU A 149 -16.41 17.94 -3.45
C GLU A 149 -15.42 17.20 -4.37
N ILE A 150 -14.97 16.01 -3.94
CA ILE A 150 -14.09 15.15 -4.74
C ILE A 150 -14.82 13.86 -5.06
N ASN A 151 -14.81 13.47 -6.33
CA ASN A 151 -15.40 12.23 -6.83
C ASN A 151 -14.31 11.37 -7.46
N ILE A 152 -14.07 10.17 -6.93
CA ILE A 152 -13.06 9.23 -7.42
C ILE A 152 -13.77 7.96 -7.88
N THR A 153 -13.76 7.71 -9.18
CA THR A 153 -14.35 6.48 -9.77
C THR A 153 -13.30 5.64 -10.50
N GLY A 154 -12.07 6.14 -10.61
CA GLY A 154 -10.96 5.52 -11.32
C GLY A 154 -9.64 6.23 -11.00
N GLY A 155 -8.61 5.91 -11.77
CA GLY A 155 -7.28 6.47 -11.64
C GLY A 155 -6.46 5.90 -10.49
N ARG A 156 -5.20 6.31 -10.43
CA ARG A 156 -4.26 6.06 -9.33
C ARG A 156 -3.98 7.38 -8.63
N ILE A 157 -4.37 7.48 -7.36
CA ILE A 157 -4.12 8.68 -6.56
C ILE A 157 -3.17 8.30 -5.43
N LEU A 158 -1.96 8.85 -5.40
CA LEU A 158 -0.98 8.45 -4.39
C LEU A 158 -1.40 8.85 -2.97
N ARG A 159 -2.05 10.02 -2.82
CA ARG A 159 -2.60 10.46 -1.53
C ARG A 159 -3.88 11.29 -1.70
N VAL A 160 -4.86 11.04 -0.83
CA VAL A 160 -6.08 11.83 -0.68
C VAL A 160 -6.14 12.37 0.75
N PHE A 161 -6.33 13.68 0.89
CA PHE A 161 -6.51 14.37 2.17
C PHE A 161 -7.85 15.12 2.15
N ALA A 162 -8.81 14.63 2.93
CA ALA A 162 -10.10 15.28 3.13
C ALA A 162 -10.03 16.19 4.37
N ALA A 163 -9.97 17.51 4.18
CA ALA A 163 -9.93 18.48 5.27
C ALA A 163 -11.32 18.74 5.85
N SER A 164 -11.38 19.44 6.99
CA SER A 164 -12.65 19.83 7.62
C SER A 164 -13.58 20.52 6.62
N GLY A 165 -14.85 20.08 6.58
CA GLY A 165 -15.89 20.65 5.72
C GLY A 165 -15.85 20.22 4.26
N SER A 166 -14.92 19.35 3.86
CA SER A 166 -14.91 18.73 2.53
C SER A 166 -15.77 17.48 2.46
N HIS A 167 -16.22 17.12 1.25
CA HIS A 167 -16.85 15.84 0.94
C HIS A 167 -16.02 15.09 -0.10
N VAL A 168 -15.66 13.84 0.17
CA VAL A 168 -14.97 12.95 -0.78
C VAL A 168 -15.78 11.66 -0.99
N ASP A 169 -16.13 11.36 -2.23
CA ASP A 169 -16.80 10.12 -2.64
C ASP A 169 -15.82 9.23 -3.42
N ILE A 170 -15.65 7.98 -3.00
CA ILE A 170 -14.76 6.99 -3.64
C ILE A 170 -15.58 5.75 -4.01
N SER A 171 -15.79 5.54 -5.31
CA SER A 171 -16.51 4.37 -5.84
C SER A 171 -15.65 3.46 -6.71
N GLY A 172 -14.38 3.79 -6.90
CA GLY A 172 -13.42 3.01 -7.68
C GLY A 172 -12.02 3.61 -7.62
N GLY A 173 -11.15 3.15 -8.51
CA GLY A 173 -9.75 3.61 -8.60
C GLY A 173 -8.84 2.98 -7.54
N ARG A 174 -7.66 3.57 -7.39
CA ARG A 174 -6.58 3.12 -6.50
C ARG A 174 -6.07 4.28 -5.64
N PRO A 175 -6.83 4.75 -4.65
CA PRO A 175 -6.31 5.68 -3.65
C PRO A 175 -5.23 4.97 -2.82
N GLY A 176 -4.06 5.58 -2.72
CA GLY A 176 -2.99 5.16 -1.83
C GLY A 176 -3.30 5.57 -0.39
N ASP A 177 -2.53 6.50 0.17
CA ASP A 177 -2.80 7.06 1.50
C ASP A 177 -4.14 7.82 1.47
N LEU A 178 -5.08 7.51 2.36
CA LEU A 178 -6.30 8.28 2.56
C LEU A 178 -6.36 8.81 3.98
N THR A 179 -6.45 10.13 4.14
CA THR A 179 -6.65 10.78 5.44
C THR A 179 -7.94 11.59 5.46
N ALA A 180 -8.88 11.20 6.30
CA ALA A 180 -10.06 11.97 6.67
C ALA A 180 -9.80 12.75 7.96
N ALA A 181 -9.60 14.06 7.84
CA ALA A 181 -9.43 14.94 8.99
C ALA A 181 -10.78 15.23 9.67
N GLY A 182 -10.76 15.66 10.93
CA GLY A 182 -11.98 16.00 11.67
C GLY A 182 -12.87 16.98 10.92
N GLY A 183 -14.18 16.72 10.91
CA GLY A 183 -15.18 17.52 10.21
C GLY A 183 -15.32 17.25 8.71
N SER A 184 -14.53 16.35 8.13
CA SER A 184 -14.71 15.88 6.75
C SER A 184 -15.77 14.77 6.65
N VAL A 185 -16.34 14.61 5.47
CA VAL A 185 -17.22 13.47 5.11
C VAL A 185 -16.56 12.69 3.99
N VAL A 186 -16.39 11.38 4.18
CA VAL A 186 -15.80 10.48 3.17
C VAL A 186 -16.68 9.26 2.99
N ASP A 187 -17.24 9.05 1.81
CA ASP A 187 -18.06 7.89 1.49
C ASP A 187 -17.32 6.96 0.53
N ILE A 188 -17.17 5.69 0.91
CA ILE A 188 -16.43 4.68 0.16
C ILE A 188 -17.36 3.53 -0.20
N THR A 189 -17.55 3.32 -1.49
CA THR A 189 -18.35 2.21 -2.04
C THR A 189 -17.52 1.26 -2.90
N GLY A 190 -16.26 1.58 -3.15
CA GLY A 190 -15.37 0.78 -3.99
C GLY A 190 -13.94 1.31 -4.04
N GLY A 191 -13.12 0.65 -4.86
CA GLY A 191 -11.70 0.98 -5.03
C GLY A 191 -10.75 0.03 -4.31
N VAL A 192 -9.49 0.03 -4.75
CA VAL A 192 -8.42 -0.76 -4.13
C VAL A 192 -7.60 0.16 -3.25
N PHE A 193 -7.55 -0.16 -1.97
CA PHE A 193 -6.83 0.62 -0.97
C PHE A 193 -5.48 -0.03 -0.70
N SER A 194 -4.46 0.82 -0.64
CA SER A 194 -3.21 0.43 -0.01
C SER A 194 -3.27 0.72 1.48
N ARG A 195 -2.11 0.58 2.13
CA ARG A 195 -1.84 1.06 3.49
C ARG A 195 -2.06 2.56 3.64
N GLY A 196 -2.27 3.01 4.87
CA GLY A 196 -2.26 4.43 5.24
C GLY A 196 -3.64 5.06 5.33
N PHE A 197 -4.67 4.25 5.56
CA PHE A 197 -6.03 4.71 5.82
C PHE A 197 -6.12 5.34 7.22
N ARG A 198 -6.54 6.61 7.30
CA ARG A 198 -6.62 7.37 8.54
C ARG A 198 -7.95 8.10 8.66
N ALA A 199 -8.83 7.63 9.54
CA ALA A 199 -10.04 8.35 9.94
C ALA A 199 -9.81 8.98 11.31
N SER A 200 -9.66 10.31 11.34
CA SER A 200 -9.38 11.07 12.57
C SER A 200 -10.66 11.44 13.30
N SER A 201 -10.59 11.66 14.61
CA SER A 201 -11.70 12.15 15.44
C SER A 201 -12.52 13.25 14.74
N ASP A 202 -13.85 13.16 14.85
CA ASP A 202 -14.84 14.06 14.24
C ASP A 202 -14.99 13.97 12.71
N SER A 203 -14.21 13.13 12.01
CA SER A 203 -14.51 12.78 10.61
C SER A 203 -15.71 11.83 10.55
N GLN A 204 -16.41 11.83 9.42
CA GLN A 204 -17.50 10.90 9.13
C GLN A 204 -17.11 10.07 7.93
N VAL A 205 -16.74 8.81 8.16
CA VAL A 205 -16.32 7.90 7.10
C VAL A 205 -17.34 6.77 6.96
N GLY A 206 -17.97 6.65 5.80
CA GLY A 206 -18.90 5.57 5.46
C GLY A 206 -18.21 4.51 4.62
N LEU A 207 -18.22 3.24 5.06
CA LEU A 207 -17.82 2.09 4.25
C LEU A 207 -19.06 1.32 3.81
N ALA A 208 -19.43 1.40 2.54
CA ALA A 208 -20.54 0.63 1.97
C ALA A 208 -20.03 -0.68 1.38
N GLY A 209 -20.48 -1.80 1.96
CA GLY A 209 -19.96 -3.12 1.61
C GLY A 209 -20.66 -4.24 2.37
N GLY A 210 -20.06 -5.42 2.38
CA GLY A 210 -20.51 -6.58 3.13
C GLY A 210 -19.31 -7.44 3.51
N GLU A 211 -19.59 -8.59 4.13
CA GLU A 211 -18.54 -9.55 4.54
C GLU A 211 -17.52 -8.93 5.51
N PHE A 212 -17.93 -7.90 6.27
CA PHE A 212 -17.07 -7.23 7.23
C PHE A 212 -16.67 -8.18 8.37
N MET A 213 -15.37 -8.28 8.61
CA MET A 213 -14.78 -9.09 9.67
C MET A 213 -13.78 -8.25 10.45
N LEU A 214 -13.82 -8.34 11.78
CA LEU A 214 -12.79 -7.83 12.68
C LEU A 214 -12.17 -9.03 13.38
N ASP A 215 -10.88 -9.27 13.16
CA ASP A 215 -10.13 -10.42 13.72
C ASP A 215 -10.84 -11.76 13.44
N GLY A 216 -11.33 -11.90 12.20
CA GLY A 216 -11.96 -13.11 11.67
C GLY A 216 -13.41 -13.28 12.11
N ALA A 217 -13.90 -12.45 13.02
CA ALA A 217 -15.28 -12.46 13.49
C ALA A 217 -16.14 -11.46 12.69
N PRO A 218 -17.36 -11.84 12.26
CA PRO A 218 -18.27 -10.89 11.61
C PRO A 218 -18.55 -9.67 12.49
N VAL A 219 -18.48 -8.47 11.90
CA VAL A 219 -18.70 -7.20 12.58
C VAL A 219 -19.75 -6.36 11.83
N SER A 220 -20.53 -5.57 12.57
CA SER A 220 -21.53 -4.66 12.00
C SER A 220 -21.41 -3.22 12.50
N ASP A 221 -20.50 -2.96 13.44
CA ASP A 221 -20.25 -1.67 14.04
C ASP A 221 -18.75 -1.51 14.31
N LEU A 222 -18.22 -0.33 14.01
CA LEU A 222 -16.83 0.04 14.30
C LEU A 222 -16.75 1.28 15.21
N SER A 223 -17.78 1.53 16.00
CA SER A 223 -17.88 2.69 16.90
C SER A 223 -16.73 2.79 17.92
N ALA A 224 -16.09 1.68 18.26
CA ALA A 224 -14.91 1.65 19.13
C ALA A 224 -13.59 2.04 18.42
N GLY A 225 -13.62 2.27 17.11
CA GLY A 225 -12.43 2.45 16.27
C GLY A 225 -11.79 1.11 15.90
N LEU A 226 -10.58 1.18 15.33
CA LEU A 226 -9.75 0.00 15.01
C LEU A 226 -8.61 -0.11 16.03
N PRO A 227 -8.65 -1.08 16.96
CA PRO A 227 -7.57 -1.31 17.90
C PRO A 227 -6.23 -1.64 17.21
N THR A 228 -5.11 -1.23 17.81
CA THR A 228 -3.77 -1.61 17.32
C THR A 228 -3.61 -3.13 17.27
N GLY A 229 -3.08 -3.64 16.16
CA GLY A 229 -2.90 -5.08 15.91
C GLY A 229 -4.15 -5.81 15.43
N SER A 230 -5.33 -5.16 15.46
CA SER A 230 -6.56 -5.75 14.91
C SER A 230 -6.63 -5.55 13.39
N VAL A 231 -7.37 -6.45 12.73
CA VAL A 231 -7.52 -6.49 11.28
C VAL A 231 -8.99 -6.39 10.92
N LEU A 232 -9.38 -5.27 10.32
CA LEU A 232 -10.68 -5.10 9.68
C LEU A 232 -10.56 -5.46 8.20
N ALA A 233 -11.33 -6.43 7.76
CA ALA A 233 -11.39 -6.83 6.36
C ALA A 233 -12.84 -6.88 5.85
N GLY A 234 -13.03 -6.76 4.55
CA GLY A 234 -14.36 -6.91 3.95
C GLY A 234 -14.36 -6.71 2.44
N THR A 235 -15.56 -6.65 1.89
CA THR A 235 -15.80 -6.42 0.46
C THR A 235 -16.68 -5.20 0.29
N LEU A 236 -16.22 -4.20 -0.46
CA LEU A 236 -16.98 -2.99 -0.78
C LEU A 236 -18.11 -3.27 -1.78
N ALA A 237 -19.02 -2.31 -1.93
CA ALA A 237 -20.22 -2.46 -2.75
C ALA A 237 -19.93 -2.75 -4.23
N ASP A 238 -18.80 -2.27 -4.77
CA ASP A 238 -18.34 -2.57 -6.12
C ASP A 238 -17.69 -3.96 -6.27
N GLY A 239 -17.51 -4.70 -5.17
CA GLY A 239 -16.89 -6.01 -5.10
C GLY A 239 -15.38 -6.00 -4.81
N SER A 240 -14.75 -4.83 -4.65
CA SER A 240 -13.35 -4.72 -4.23
C SER A 240 -13.15 -5.19 -2.79
N VAL A 241 -12.06 -5.91 -2.56
CA VAL A 241 -11.66 -6.42 -1.24
C VAL A 241 -10.69 -5.44 -0.59
N PHE A 242 -10.83 -5.21 0.71
CA PHE A 242 -9.92 -4.37 1.48
C PHE A 242 -9.50 -5.06 2.79
N ILE A 243 -8.33 -4.67 3.28
CA ILE A 243 -7.79 -5.04 4.58
C ILE A 243 -7.23 -3.77 5.22
N PHE A 244 -7.60 -3.48 6.46
CA PHE A 244 -7.06 -2.39 7.27
C PHE A 244 -6.52 -2.97 8.60
N GLU A 245 -5.30 -2.60 8.98
CA GLU A 245 -4.62 -3.09 10.19
C GLU A 245 -4.32 -1.94 11.16
N GLY A 246 -4.68 -2.07 12.44
CA GLY A 246 -4.66 -0.95 13.40
C GLY A 246 -3.30 -0.40 13.85
N GLY A 247 -2.18 -0.94 13.36
CA GLY A 247 -0.82 -0.43 13.54
C GLY A 247 -0.33 0.42 12.36
N VAL A 248 -0.81 0.14 11.15
CA VAL A 248 -0.49 0.86 9.92
C VAL A 248 -1.58 1.87 9.58
N ASP A 249 -2.83 1.42 9.66
CA ASP A 249 -4.04 2.20 9.50
C ASP A 249 -4.53 2.69 10.87
N ARG A 250 -5.36 3.72 10.84
CA ARG A 250 -5.91 4.31 12.06
C ARG A 250 -7.36 4.68 11.85
N ILE A 251 -8.21 4.12 12.68
CA ILE A 251 -9.63 4.48 12.75
C ILE A 251 -9.93 4.89 14.18
N ASP A 252 -10.08 6.18 14.42
CA ASP A 252 -10.43 6.69 15.74
C ASP A 252 -11.87 6.25 16.13
N PRO A 253 -12.19 6.14 17.43
CA PRO A 253 -13.54 5.80 17.86
C PRO A 253 -14.61 6.77 17.31
N GLY A 254 -15.72 6.20 16.85
CA GLY A 254 -16.89 6.93 16.37
C GLY A 254 -16.75 7.60 15.00
N THR A 255 -15.65 7.40 14.28
CA THR A 255 -15.43 8.04 12.97
C THR A 255 -16.00 7.26 11.80
N THR A 256 -16.01 5.93 11.88
CA THR A 256 -16.33 5.04 10.75
C THR A 256 -17.63 4.29 10.98
N THR A 257 -18.52 4.34 9.99
CA THR A 257 -19.77 3.57 9.96
C THR A 257 -19.69 2.50 8.88
N LEU A 258 -20.05 1.26 9.25
CA LEU A 258 -20.16 0.14 8.32
C LEU A 258 -21.58 0.08 7.75
N ASN A 259 -21.74 0.48 6.50
CA ASN A 259 -23.01 0.48 5.79
C ASN A 259 -23.17 -0.85 5.04
N ALA A 260 -23.74 -1.85 5.70
CA ALA A 260 -23.96 -3.16 5.10
C ALA A 260 -24.90 -3.08 3.88
N VAL A 261 -24.43 -3.51 2.71
CA VAL A 261 -25.19 -3.64 1.47
C VAL A 261 -25.21 -5.09 0.99
N SER A 262 -26.24 -5.45 0.22
CA SER A 262 -26.29 -6.78 -0.39
C SER A 262 -25.26 -6.87 -1.51
N LEU A 263 -24.26 -7.73 -1.34
CA LEU A 263 -23.29 -8.03 -2.38
C LEU A 263 -23.83 -9.11 -3.32
N PRO A 264 -23.44 -9.10 -4.61
CA PRO A 264 -23.58 -10.28 -5.46
C PRO A 264 -22.90 -11.49 -4.79
N PRO A 265 -23.46 -12.71 -4.88
CA PRO A 265 -22.77 -13.91 -4.41
C PRO A 265 -21.38 -14.02 -5.05
N ALA A 266 -20.37 -14.38 -4.26
CA ALA A 266 -19.03 -14.62 -4.80
C ALA A 266 -19.07 -15.81 -5.77
N ASP A 267 -18.40 -15.69 -6.92
CA ASP A 267 -18.17 -16.83 -7.80
C ASP A 267 -17.04 -17.69 -7.22
N THR A 268 -17.39 -18.85 -6.69
CA THR A 268 -16.45 -19.80 -6.08
C THR A 268 -15.90 -20.80 -7.10
N THR A 269 -16.18 -20.62 -8.40
CA THR A 269 -15.55 -21.41 -9.45
C THR A 269 -14.06 -21.09 -9.47
N PRO A 270 -13.15 -22.10 -9.39
CA PRO A 270 -11.72 -21.84 -9.43
C PRO A 270 -11.31 -21.07 -10.71
N MET A 271 -10.66 -19.94 -10.51
CA MET A 271 -10.15 -19.08 -11.58
C MET A 271 -8.72 -19.49 -11.93
N VAL A 272 -8.40 -19.52 -13.22
CA VAL A 272 -7.02 -19.75 -13.69
C VAL A 272 -6.66 -18.64 -14.67
N VAL A 273 -5.66 -17.83 -14.31
CA VAL A 273 -5.15 -16.75 -15.16
C VAL A 273 -3.74 -17.14 -15.60
N ALA A 274 -3.60 -17.42 -16.90
CA ALA A 274 -2.35 -17.88 -17.49
C ALA A 274 -1.60 -16.81 -18.28
N THR A 275 -2.32 -15.77 -18.74
CA THR A 275 -1.79 -14.63 -19.47
C THR A 275 -2.61 -13.37 -19.16
N GLY A 276 -2.01 -12.19 -19.32
CA GLY A 276 -2.70 -10.89 -19.13
C GLY A 276 -2.90 -10.48 -17.66
N ALA A 277 -3.83 -9.56 -17.42
CA ALA A 277 -4.19 -9.13 -16.06
C ALA A 277 -5.22 -10.09 -15.45
N GLY A 278 -5.01 -10.44 -14.17
CA GLY A 278 -6.00 -11.14 -13.36
C GLY A 278 -7.11 -10.22 -12.85
N PRO A 279 -7.92 -10.67 -11.88
CA PRO A 279 -8.93 -9.81 -11.28
C PRO A 279 -8.27 -8.59 -10.62
N ASP A 280 -8.88 -7.42 -10.76
CA ASP A 280 -8.41 -6.14 -10.24
C ASP A 280 -8.98 -5.82 -8.85
N LYS A 281 -9.98 -6.57 -8.40
CA LYS A 281 -10.77 -6.34 -7.17
C LYS A 281 -10.39 -7.22 -5.98
N GLY A 282 -9.31 -7.99 -6.08
CA GLY A 282 -8.92 -8.95 -5.04
C GLY A 282 -9.71 -10.26 -5.07
N LEU A 283 -9.64 -11.04 -3.99
CA LEU A 283 -10.36 -12.30 -3.80
C LEU A 283 -11.23 -12.27 -2.54
N ARG A 284 -12.51 -12.55 -2.73
CA ARG A 284 -13.52 -12.66 -1.68
C ARG A 284 -13.48 -14.03 -0.99
N PRO A 285 -14.16 -14.18 0.16
CA PRO A 285 -14.21 -15.44 0.88
C PRO A 285 -14.67 -16.63 0.01
N GLY A 286 -13.93 -17.73 0.07
CA GLY A 286 -14.20 -18.97 -0.67
C GLY A 286 -13.76 -18.96 -2.13
N GLN A 287 -13.30 -17.84 -2.68
CA GLN A 287 -12.77 -17.81 -4.04
C GLN A 287 -11.39 -18.49 -4.12
N THR A 288 -11.10 -19.09 -5.27
CA THR A 288 -9.80 -19.70 -5.56
C THR A 288 -9.25 -19.12 -6.86
N LEU A 289 -8.00 -18.66 -6.84
CA LEU A 289 -7.28 -18.19 -8.02
C LEU A 289 -5.97 -18.96 -8.18
N THR A 290 -5.69 -19.41 -9.39
CA THR A 290 -4.37 -19.89 -9.80
C THR A 290 -3.77 -18.95 -10.84
N LEU A 291 -2.69 -18.25 -10.46
CA LEU A 291 -1.86 -17.43 -11.32
C LEU A 291 -0.71 -18.27 -11.89
N ARG A 292 -0.54 -18.25 -13.22
CA ARG A 292 0.54 -18.99 -13.90
C ARG A 292 0.97 -18.30 -15.19
N GLY A 293 2.00 -18.82 -15.85
CA GLY A 293 2.48 -18.27 -17.13
C GLY A 293 3.08 -16.87 -16.97
N ASP A 294 2.64 -15.93 -17.80
CA ASP A 294 3.04 -14.52 -17.79
C ASP A 294 1.92 -13.59 -17.27
N ALA A 295 0.92 -14.17 -16.59
CA ALA A 295 -0.16 -13.41 -15.97
C ALA A 295 0.35 -12.45 -14.89
N THR A 296 -0.41 -11.38 -14.67
CA THR A 296 -0.10 -10.33 -13.70
C THR A 296 -1.28 -10.08 -12.77
N LEU A 297 -1.01 -9.86 -11.49
CA LEU A 297 -1.92 -9.20 -10.56
C LEU A 297 -1.34 -7.82 -10.26
N ASP A 298 -2.22 -6.82 -10.17
CA ASP A 298 -1.81 -5.46 -9.92
C ASP A 298 -1.22 -5.27 -8.51
N ASP A 299 -0.61 -4.10 -8.27
CA ASP A 299 -0.26 -3.64 -6.93
C ASP A 299 -1.48 -3.63 -6.00
N ASP A 300 -1.25 -3.73 -4.69
CA ASP A 300 -2.25 -3.65 -3.63
C ASP A 300 -3.37 -4.71 -3.74
N PHE A 301 -3.07 -5.85 -4.35
CA PHE A 301 -4.02 -6.96 -4.45
C PHE A 301 -4.33 -7.54 -3.07
N ALA A 302 -5.62 -7.54 -2.68
CA ALA A 302 -6.08 -8.07 -1.41
C ALA A 302 -6.79 -9.42 -1.57
N ALA A 303 -6.57 -10.36 -0.64
CA ALA A 303 -7.30 -11.63 -0.60
C ALA A 303 -7.77 -11.96 0.82
N VAL A 304 -9.08 -12.17 1.00
CA VAL A 304 -9.70 -12.40 2.31
C VAL A 304 -10.48 -13.70 2.31
N GLY A 305 -10.13 -14.63 3.20
CA GLY A 305 -10.82 -15.93 3.30
C GLY A 305 -10.74 -16.78 2.04
N ALA A 306 -9.71 -16.58 1.21
CA ALA A 306 -9.61 -17.12 -0.14
C ALA A 306 -8.49 -18.18 -0.25
N THR A 307 -8.30 -18.71 -1.46
CA THR A 307 -7.11 -19.49 -1.83
C THR A 307 -6.43 -18.85 -3.03
N LEU A 308 -5.15 -18.50 -2.89
CA LEU A 308 -4.32 -17.92 -3.94
C LEU A 308 -3.14 -18.86 -4.23
N ASN A 309 -3.11 -19.44 -5.43
CA ASN A 309 -2.02 -20.27 -5.91
C ASN A 309 -1.21 -19.47 -6.95
N ILE A 310 0.09 -19.32 -6.72
CA ILE A 310 1.03 -18.62 -7.60
C ILE A 310 2.03 -19.65 -8.12
N GLU A 311 1.75 -20.17 -9.31
CA GLU A 311 2.59 -21.15 -10.02
C GLU A 311 3.54 -20.47 -11.02
N GLY A 312 3.32 -19.18 -11.30
CA GLY A 312 4.05 -18.35 -12.26
C GLY A 312 3.53 -16.92 -12.26
N GLY A 313 3.91 -16.13 -13.25
CA GLY A 313 3.46 -14.75 -13.39
C GLY A 313 4.10 -13.78 -12.38
N VAL A 314 3.49 -12.60 -12.25
CA VAL A 314 3.92 -11.53 -11.36
C VAL A 314 2.73 -11.04 -10.52
N VAL A 315 2.88 -11.01 -9.20
CA VAL A 315 2.00 -10.23 -8.33
C VAL A 315 2.69 -8.90 -8.04
N GLY A 316 1.96 -7.79 -8.16
CA GLY A 316 2.46 -6.46 -7.85
C GLY A 316 2.94 -6.30 -6.40
N SER A 317 3.39 -5.10 -6.07
CA SER A 317 3.77 -4.79 -4.68
C SER A 317 2.53 -4.59 -3.81
N GLY A 318 2.66 -4.79 -2.50
CA GLY A 318 1.55 -4.56 -1.57
C GLY A 318 0.50 -5.68 -1.59
N LEU A 319 0.87 -6.92 -1.91
CA LEU A 319 -0.02 -8.06 -1.69
C LEU A 319 -0.44 -8.09 -0.21
N GLU A 320 -1.74 -8.18 0.06
CA GLU A 320 -2.27 -8.28 1.42
C GLU A 320 -3.20 -9.47 1.55
N THR A 321 -3.05 -10.25 2.61
CA THR A 321 -3.86 -11.45 2.83
C THR A 321 -4.34 -11.59 4.27
N ALA A 322 -5.62 -11.89 4.46
CA ALA A 322 -6.21 -12.20 5.77
C ALA A 322 -7.08 -13.45 5.67
N TYR A 323 -6.91 -14.40 6.60
CA TYR A 323 -7.63 -15.69 6.61
C TYR A 323 -7.48 -16.49 5.30
N THR A 324 -6.42 -16.22 4.54
CA THR A 324 -6.24 -16.74 3.18
C THR A 324 -5.15 -17.80 3.17
N THR A 325 -5.35 -18.83 2.36
CA THR A 325 -4.28 -19.80 2.05
C THR A 325 -3.56 -19.34 0.79
N VAL A 326 -2.25 -19.09 0.89
CA VAL A 326 -1.41 -18.69 -0.24
C VAL A 326 -0.35 -19.76 -0.49
N ASN A 327 -0.29 -20.26 -1.72
CA ASN A 327 0.70 -21.26 -2.15
C ASN A 327 1.54 -20.67 -3.27
N ILE A 328 2.84 -20.48 -3.05
CA ILE A 328 3.80 -19.94 -4.01
C ILE A 328 4.74 -21.07 -4.41
N THR A 329 4.56 -21.58 -5.63
CA THR A 329 5.39 -22.64 -6.23
C THR A 329 6.25 -22.11 -7.38
N GLY A 330 6.01 -20.87 -7.82
CA GLY A 330 6.77 -20.19 -8.86
C GLY A 330 6.44 -18.69 -8.93
N GLY A 331 6.87 -18.02 -10.00
CA GLY A 331 6.57 -16.61 -10.25
C GLY A 331 7.34 -15.62 -9.37
N THR A 332 6.86 -14.38 -9.33
CA THR A 332 7.41 -13.32 -8.49
C THR A 332 6.29 -12.59 -7.76
N VAL A 333 6.44 -12.43 -6.45
CA VAL A 333 5.62 -11.52 -5.64
C VAL A 333 6.43 -10.28 -5.36
N GLY A 334 5.85 -9.11 -5.64
CA GLY A 334 6.48 -7.81 -5.42
C GLY A 334 6.77 -7.53 -3.95
N SER A 335 7.31 -6.35 -3.71
CA SER A 335 7.66 -5.91 -2.36
C SER A 335 6.43 -5.72 -1.47
N LEU A 336 6.64 -5.69 -0.14
CA LEU A 336 5.61 -5.32 0.85
C LEU A 336 4.43 -6.31 0.92
N TYR A 337 4.72 -7.61 0.78
CA TYR A 337 3.71 -8.63 1.05
C TYR A 337 3.38 -8.66 2.55
N HIS A 338 2.11 -8.48 2.93
CA HIS A 338 1.64 -8.64 4.30
C HIS A 338 0.70 -9.85 4.46
N ALA A 339 1.05 -10.76 5.37
CA ALA A 339 0.19 -11.86 5.80
C ALA A 339 -0.39 -11.55 7.19
N TYR A 340 -1.67 -11.21 7.23
CA TYR A 340 -2.43 -10.90 8.44
C TYR A 340 -3.09 -12.13 9.06
N ASP A 341 -3.86 -11.92 10.13
CA ASP A 341 -4.44 -12.95 10.96
C ASP A 341 -5.13 -14.08 10.16
N GLY A 342 -4.93 -15.31 10.62
CA GLY A 342 -5.44 -16.54 10.03
C GLY A 342 -4.85 -16.93 8.68
N SER A 343 -3.98 -16.11 8.07
CA SER A 343 -3.34 -16.44 6.79
C SER A 343 -2.31 -17.54 6.95
N ARG A 344 -2.28 -18.45 5.96
CA ARG A 344 -1.31 -19.54 5.86
C ARG A 344 -0.58 -19.41 4.53
N VAL A 345 0.69 -19.05 4.59
CA VAL A 345 1.52 -18.84 3.42
C VAL A 345 2.52 -19.97 3.29
N THR A 346 2.55 -20.61 2.14
CA THR A 346 3.48 -21.68 1.81
C THR A 346 4.28 -21.27 0.59
N ILE A 347 5.61 -21.26 0.70
CA ILE A 347 6.54 -20.85 -0.36
C ILE A 347 7.49 -22.01 -0.61
N SER A 348 7.29 -22.72 -1.72
CA SER A 348 8.10 -23.87 -2.12
C SER A 348 8.86 -23.62 -3.43
N GLY A 349 8.82 -22.39 -3.95
CA GLY A 349 9.51 -21.97 -5.16
C GLY A 349 9.23 -20.50 -5.47
N GLY A 350 9.78 -20.00 -6.57
CA GLY A 350 9.61 -18.61 -6.99
C GLY A 350 10.38 -17.60 -6.12
N MET A 351 10.02 -16.33 -6.26
CA MET A 351 10.65 -15.22 -5.54
C MET A 351 9.62 -14.35 -4.84
N VAL A 352 9.84 -14.05 -3.55
CA VAL A 352 9.15 -12.99 -2.82
C VAL A 352 10.15 -11.88 -2.55
N ASP A 353 9.88 -10.68 -3.05
CA ASP A 353 10.78 -9.54 -2.92
C ASP A 353 10.76 -8.92 -1.50
N GLY A 354 11.48 -7.82 -1.32
CA GLY A 354 11.69 -7.16 -0.03
C GLY A 354 10.42 -6.80 0.75
N GLY A 355 10.49 -6.91 2.08
CA GLY A 355 9.47 -6.38 2.99
C GLY A 355 8.29 -7.32 3.24
N PHE A 356 8.47 -8.62 3.12
CA PHE A 356 7.47 -9.60 3.54
C PHE A 356 7.31 -9.56 5.06
N SER A 357 6.09 -9.30 5.54
CA SER A 357 5.74 -9.27 6.97
C SER A 357 4.66 -10.31 7.30
N ALA A 358 4.92 -11.13 8.32
CA ALA A 358 3.98 -12.04 8.93
C ALA A 358 3.44 -11.39 10.22
N PHE A 359 2.15 -11.11 10.28
CA PHE A 359 1.47 -10.49 11.42
C PHE A 359 0.83 -11.53 12.35
N ALA A 360 0.32 -11.07 13.50
CA ALA A 360 -0.31 -11.90 14.52
C ALA A 360 -1.27 -12.93 13.91
N GLY A 361 -1.13 -14.20 14.33
CA GLY A 361 -1.98 -15.30 13.88
C GLY A 361 -1.70 -15.84 12.48
N SER A 362 -0.76 -15.23 11.74
CA SER A 362 -0.29 -15.77 10.45
C SER A 362 0.79 -16.84 10.64
N VAL A 363 0.81 -17.80 9.70
CA VAL A 363 1.85 -18.85 9.62
C VAL A 363 2.47 -18.83 8.24
N VAL A 364 3.79 -18.67 8.18
CA VAL A 364 4.58 -18.68 6.95
C VAL A 364 5.49 -19.91 6.93
N THR A 365 5.46 -20.69 5.86
CA THR A 365 6.35 -21.83 5.63
C THR A 365 7.19 -21.61 4.37
N ILE A 366 8.51 -21.65 4.50
CA ILE A 366 9.49 -21.54 3.41
C ILE A 366 10.20 -22.88 3.25
N MET A 367 10.19 -23.43 2.05
CA MET A 367 10.77 -24.74 1.75
C MET A 367 11.35 -24.82 0.33
N ASP A 368 11.96 -25.96 0.01
CA ASP A 368 12.50 -26.30 -1.31
C ASP A 368 13.48 -25.26 -1.86
N ASP A 369 13.22 -24.69 -3.05
CA ASP A 369 14.10 -23.74 -3.74
C ASP A 369 13.58 -22.29 -3.71
N ALA A 370 12.65 -21.98 -2.81
CA ALA A 370 12.11 -20.65 -2.63
C ALA A 370 13.18 -19.58 -2.34
N GLU A 371 13.09 -18.41 -2.99
CA GLU A 371 13.88 -17.22 -2.65
C GLU A 371 12.98 -16.17 -1.98
N VAL A 372 13.32 -15.77 -0.75
CA VAL A 372 12.62 -14.73 0.00
C VAL A 372 13.59 -13.62 0.40
N ARG A 373 13.31 -12.39 0.03
CA ARG A 373 14.18 -11.23 0.33
C ARG A 373 13.81 -10.58 1.65
N GLY A 374 14.06 -11.32 2.73
CA GLY A 374 13.79 -10.87 4.09
C GLY A 374 12.36 -11.15 4.51
N VAL A 375 12.22 -11.47 5.80
CA VAL A 375 10.94 -11.78 6.44
C VAL A 375 10.94 -11.10 7.79
N THR A 376 9.86 -10.37 8.09
CA THR A 376 9.61 -9.83 9.42
C THR A 376 8.49 -10.60 10.08
N ALA A 377 8.79 -11.38 11.11
CA ALA A 377 7.83 -12.03 11.98
C ALA A 377 7.44 -11.07 13.10
N GLN A 378 6.24 -10.50 13.01
CA GLN A 378 5.65 -9.62 14.02
C GLN A 378 5.06 -10.44 15.18
N GLU A 379 4.65 -9.76 16.25
CA GLU A 379 4.06 -10.38 17.45
C GLU A 379 2.97 -11.39 17.11
N GLY A 380 3.04 -12.58 17.69
CA GLY A 380 2.06 -13.65 17.53
C GLY A 380 2.09 -14.37 16.17
N SER A 381 3.08 -14.10 15.31
CA SER A 381 3.28 -14.82 14.04
C SER A 381 4.24 -16.00 14.18
N GLU A 382 4.15 -16.95 13.25
CA GLU A 382 5.04 -18.11 13.16
C GLU A 382 5.69 -18.20 11.77
N VAL A 383 7.02 -18.33 11.73
CA VAL A 383 7.80 -18.54 10.50
C VAL A 383 8.55 -19.87 10.57
N ASN A 384 8.23 -20.77 9.65
CA ASN A 384 8.84 -22.09 9.51
C ASN A 384 9.75 -22.12 8.29
N ILE A 385 11.01 -22.47 8.46
CA ILE A 385 12.02 -22.54 7.39
C ILE A 385 12.57 -23.96 7.33
N ALA A 386 12.11 -24.73 6.35
CA ALA A 386 12.53 -26.11 6.11
C ALA A 386 13.49 -26.24 4.91
N GLY A 387 13.67 -25.17 4.14
CA GLY A 387 14.47 -25.11 2.93
C GLY A 387 14.55 -23.68 2.39
N GLY A 388 14.88 -23.54 1.11
CA GLY A 388 14.94 -22.26 0.43
C GLY A 388 16.07 -21.35 0.91
N ARG A 389 15.95 -20.07 0.58
CA ARG A 389 16.92 -19.04 0.93
C ARG A 389 16.25 -17.74 1.35
N ILE A 390 16.68 -17.21 2.50
CA ILE A 390 16.51 -15.80 2.85
C ILE A 390 17.75 -15.04 2.38
N SER A 391 17.60 -14.27 1.30
CA SER A 391 18.71 -13.72 0.49
C SER A 391 19.61 -12.69 1.20
N THR A 392 20.87 -12.60 0.73
CA THR A 392 21.92 -11.73 1.29
C THR A 392 21.52 -10.26 1.23
N GLY A 393 21.78 -9.54 2.32
CA GLY A 393 21.43 -8.12 2.44
C GLY A 393 20.02 -7.89 2.98
N TYR A 394 19.25 -8.96 3.16
CA TYR A 394 17.99 -8.96 3.87
C TYR A 394 18.09 -9.85 5.12
N GLN A 395 17.13 -9.72 6.03
CA GLN A 395 17.17 -10.33 7.36
C GLN A 395 15.88 -11.11 7.65
N LEU A 396 16.02 -12.18 8.43
CA LEU A 396 14.92 -12.74 9.22
C LEU A 396 14.83 -11.93 10.51
N GLU A 397 13.79 -11.12 10.63
CA GLU A 397 13.56 -10.26 11.79
C GLU A 397 12.41 -10.80 12.64
N LEU A 398 12.66 -11.06 13.92
CA LEU A 398 11.69 -11.59 14.87
C LEU A 398 11.41 -10.56 15.96
N SER A 399 10.19 -10.03 15.97
CA SER A 399 9.70 -9.11 16.99
C SER A 399 9.24 -9.84 18.26
N ASP A 400 8.94 -9.09 19.31
CA ASP A 400 8.39 -9.62 20.58
C ASP A 400 7.20 -10.55 20.32
N GLY A 401 7.15 -11.71 20.99
CA GLY A 401 6.07 -12.69 20.86
C GLY A 401 6.00 -13.45 19.53
N SER A 402 6.93 -13.25 18.59
CA SER A 402 6.99 -14.03 17.35
C SER A 402 7.87 -15.28 17.49
N VAL A 403 7.61 -16.28 16.65
CA VAL A 403 8.32 -17.57 16.65
C VAL A 403 8.92 -17.84 15.29
N ALA A 404 10.19 -18.25 15.24
CA ALA A 404 10.79 -18.84 14.06
C ALA A 404 11.37 -20.22 14.33
N ASN A 405 11.05 -21.15 13.45
CA ASN A 405 11.53 -22.54 13.45
C ASN A 405 12.39 -22.76 12.21
N ILE A 406 13.67 -23.07 12.38
CA ILE A 406 14.62 -23.26 11.28
C ILE A 406 15.14 -24.69 11.32
N SER A 407 14.77 -25.50 10.33
CA SER A 407 15.23 -26.87 10.15
C SER A 407 16.01 -27.09 8.86
N GLY A 408 16.07 -26.10 7.97
CA GLY A 408 16.83 -26.20 6.73
C GLY A 408 17.02 -24.88 6.00
N GLY A 409 17.56 -24.97 4.79
CA GLY A 409 17.79 -23.85 3.89
C GLY A 409 18.99 -22.98 4.27
N SER A 410 18.99 -21.74 3.76
CA SER A 410 20.01 -20.74 4.06
C SER A 410 19.39 -19.44 4.56
N VAL A 411 19.82 -18.98 5.73
CA VAL A 411 19.40 -17.71 6.33
C VAL A 411 20.64 -16.88 6.59
N ASP A 412 20.80 -15.80 5.83
CA ASP A 412 22.03 -15.01 5.83
C ASP A 412 22.17 -14.13 7.09
N THR A 413 21.07 -13.58 7.62
CA THR A 413 21.08 -12.72 8.82
C THR A 413 19.81 -12.91 9.64
N VAL A 414 19.97 -13.02 10.95
CA VAL A 414 18.86 -13.15 11.91
C VAL A 414 18.91 -11.99 12.92
N LEU A 415 17.80 -11.29 13.08
CA LEU A 415 17.58 -10.30 14.14
C LEU A 415 16.47 -10.80 15.05
N ALA A 416 16.82 -11.42 16.17
CA ALA A 416 15.87 -11.88 17.18
C ALA A 416 15.79 -10.85 18.33
N PHE A 417 14.67 -10.14 18.45
CA PHE A 417 14.46 -9.13 19.48
C PHE A 417 13.97 -9.72 20.80
N ALA A 418 13.93 -8.90 21.86
CA ALA A 418 13.46 -9.33 23.18
C ALA A 418 12.05 -9.92 23.10
N GLY A 419 11.83 -11.04 23.80
CA GLY A 419 10.54 -11.75 23.83
C GLY A 419 10.20 -12.56 22.57
N SER A 420 11.03 -12.52 21.52
CA SER A 420 10.93 -13.46 20.39
C SER A 420 11.47 -14.85 20.74
N GLU A 421 11.05 -15.86 19.98
CA GLU A 421 11.53 -17.23 20.06
C GLU A 421 12.17 -17.68 18.74
N LEU A 422 13.42 -18.11 18.80
CA LEU A 422 14.16 -18.71 17.71
C LEU A 422 14.48 -20.17 18.05
N ASN A 423 14.06 -21.09 17.20
CA ASN A 423 14.26 -22.53 17.37
C ASN A 423 15.05 -23.08 16.18
N LEU A 424 16.19 -23.70 16.46
CA LEU A 424 17.04 -24.35 15.46
C LEU A 424 16.94 -25.88 15.60
N PHE A 425 16.66 -26.56 14.49
CA PHE A 425 16.64 -28.03 14.42
C PHE A 425 17.83 -28.51 13.62
N VAL A 426 18.75 -29.22 14.28
CA VAL A 426 20.09 -29.51 13.79
C VAL A 426 20.42 -31.00 13.86
N GLN A 427 21.35 -31.47 13.04
CA GLN A 427 22.02 -32.76 13.21
C GLN A 427 23.20 -32.66 14.19
N GLU A 428 23.91 -31.53 14.16
CA GLU A 428 25.02 -31.22 15.06
C GLU A 428 25.16 -29.69 15.19
N ALA A 429 25.70 -29.23 16.32
CA ALA A 429 26.01 -27.83 16.56
C ALA A 429 27.32 -27.68 17.35
N LEU A 430 28.07 -26.63 17.00
CA LEU A 430 29.29 -26.21 17.67
C LEU A 430 29.12 -24.76 18.12
N LEU A 431 29.48 -24.48 19.37
CA LEU A 431 29.53 -23.14 19.93
C LEU A 431 30.99 -22.78 20.22
N ASP A 432 31.49 -21.76 19.54
CA ASP A 432 32.90 -21.35 19.57
C ASP A 432 33.86 -22.52 19.26
N GLY A 433 33.48 -23.35 18.29
CA GLY A 433 34.23 -24.54 17.87
C GLY A 433 34.12 -25.75 18.81
N VAL A 434 33.33 -25.64 19.90
CA VAL A 434 33.09 -26.74 20.84
C VAL A 434 31.74 -27.37 20.56
N SER A 435 31.70 -28.68 20.32
CA SER A 435 30.45 -29.41 20.11
C SER A 435 29.51 -29.28 21.31
N LEU A 436 28.24 -28.98 21.03
CA LEU A 436 27.17 -29.07 22.01
C LEU A 436 26.81 -30.56 22.19
N ASP A 437 27.12 -31.14 23.34
CA ASP A 437 26.82 -32.54 23.67
C ASP A 437 25.33 -32.70 23.98
N ILE A 438 24.52 -32.77 22.92
CA ILE A 438 23.06 -32.81 22.96
C ILE A 438 22.59 -34.15 22.39
N MET A 439 21.76 -34.89 23.12
CA MET A 439 21.19 -36.15 22.64
C MET A 439 20.07 -35.90 21.61
N PRO A 440 19.83 -36.78 20.62
CA PRO A 440 18.70 -36.63 19.71
C PRO A 440 17.36 -36.49 20.44
N GLY A 441 16.60 -35.44 20.11
CA GLY A 441 15.34 -35.04 20.74
C GLY A 441 15.51 -34.10 21.94
N GLU A 442 16.73 -33.85 22.40
CA GLU A 442 17.02 -32.90 23.47
C GLU A 442 17.10 -31.47 22.92
N THR A 443 16.54 -30.53 23.68
CA THR A 443 16.56 -29.09 23.39
C THR A 443 17.44 -28.38 24.42
N VAL A 444 18.40 -27.58 23.95
CA VAL A 444 19.27 -26.77 24.79
C VAL A 444 19.00 -25.29 24.54
N LEU A 445 18.90 -24.52 25.64
CA LEU A 445 18.82 -23.07 25.61
C LEU A 445 20.22 -22.46 25.42
N ILE A 446 20.39 -21.66 24.36
CA ILE A 446 21.63 -20.94 24.07
C ILE A 446 21.58 -19.56 24.74
N THR A 447 22.36 -19.39 25.79
CA THR A 447 22.44 -18.14 26.58
C THR A 447 23.67 -17.30 26.24
N GLN A 448 24.62 -17.86 25.49
CA GLN A 448 25.85 -17.19 25.10
C GLN A 448 25.55 -16.07 24.10
N ARG A 449 26.26 -14.95 24.27
CA ARG A 449 26.15 -13.72 23.49
C ARG A 449 27.52 -13.02 23.47
N GLY A 450 27.59 -11.83 22.87
CA GLY A 450 28.81 -11.02 22.85
C GLY A 450 29.81 -11.44 21.78
N GLY A 451 29.33 -11.99 20.67
CA GLY A 451 30.15 -12.35 19.51
C GLY A 451 30.54 -13.82 19.42
N SER A 452 30.02 -14.68 20.30
CA SER A 452 30.16 -16.14 20.15
C SER A 452 29.66 -16.60 18.79
N LEU A 453 30.35 -17.56 18.19
CA LEU A 453 30.00 -18.15 16.91
C LEU A 453 29.25 -19.46 17.14
N LEU A 454 28.02 -19.57 16.63
CA LEU A 454 27.31 -20.83 16.52
C LEU A 454 27.43 -21.33 15.07
N GLU A 455 27.93 -22.54 14.92
CA GLU A 455 27.98 -23.29 13.67
C GLU A 455 27.09 -24.53 13.82
N ALA A 456 26.29 -24.84 12.82
CA ALA A 456 25.40 -26.00 12.88
C ALA A 456 25.21 -26.63 11.50
N THR A 457 24.98 -27.94 11.49
CA THR A 457 24.42 -28.65 10.34
C THR A 457 22.93 -28.81 10.63
N LEU A 458 22.06 -28.17 9.84
CA LEU A 458 20.61 -28.19 10.01
C LEU A 458 20.04 -29.59 9.74
N ALA A 459 18.76 -29.80 10.07
CA ALA A 459 18.08 -31.09 9.87
C ALA A 459 18.15 -31.58 8.41
N ASP A 460 18.07 -30.67 7.43
CA ASP A 460 18.20 -30.96 6.00
C ASP A 460 19.66 -31.18 5.52
N GLY A 461 20.65 -31.00 6.40
CA GLY A 461 22.08 -31.09 6.10
C GLY A 461 22.72 -29.79 5.61
N ALA A 462 21.96 -28.69 5.50
CA ALA A 462 22.52 -27.38 5.17
C ALA A 462 23.39 -26.85 6.31
N PHE A 463 24.43 -26.11 5.96
CA PHE A 463 25.29 -25.46 6.95
C PHE A 463 24.71 -24.11 7.36
N PHE A 464 24.62 -23.88 8.66
CA PHE A 464 24.14 -22.64 9.26
C PHE A 464 25.23 -22.04 10.15
N THR A 465 25.42 -20.72 10.03
CA THR A 465 26.37 -20.00 10.86
C THR A 465 25.79 -18.67 11.30
N ILE A 466 25.96 -18.36 12.59
CA ILE A 466 25.50 -17.10 13.16
C ILE A 466 26.46 -16.62 14.25
N VAL A 467 26.77 -15.32 14.20
CA VAL A 467 27.46 -14.65 15.31
C VAL A 467 26.42 -14.11 16.28
N LEU A 468 26.48 -14.54 17.54
CA LEU A 468 25.53 -14.21 18.60
C LEU A 468 25.89 -12.87 19.24
N ASN A 469 25.61 -11.79 18.53
CA ASN A 469 25.80 -10.43 19.04
C ASN A 469 24.64 -10.01 19.95
N ASP A 470 24.97 -9.34 21.05
CA ASP A 470 24.04 -8.67 21.98
C ASP A 470 23.89 -7.18 21.69
N ASN A 471 24.59 -6.66 20.68
CA ASN A 471 24.53 -5.29 20.24
C ASN A 471 24.16 -5.28 18.76
N ARG A 472 23.11 -4.52 18.43
CA ARG A 472 22.66 -4.37 17.04
C ARG A 472 23.72 -3.61 16.24
N SER A 473 24.25 -4.25 15.21
CA SER A 473 25.03 -3.60 14.15
C SER A 473 24.15 -3.39 12.91
N ASN A 474 24.58 -2.52 12.00
CA ASN A 474 23.92 -2.37 10.70
C ASN A 474 24.19 -3.57 9.76
N PHE A 475 25.15 -4.42 10.12
CA PHE A 475 25.59 -5.55 9.31
C PHE A 475 25.83 -6.75 10.23
N GLY A 476 25.05 -7.81 10.05
CA GLY A 476 25.17 -9.06 10.79
C GLY A 476 24.01 -9.34 11.73
N SER A 477 24.05 -10.55 12.30
CA SER A 477 22.99 -11.05 13.16
C SER A 477 23.04 -10.42 14.56
N PHE A 478 21.87 -10.35 15.18
CA PHE A 478 21.64 -9.88 16.54
C PHE A 478 20.65 -10.83 17.22
N VAL A 479 20.98 -11.27 18.42
CA VAL A 479 20.08 -12.10 19.24
C VAL A 479 20.02 -11.47 20.61
N SER A 480 18.89 -10.86 20.94
CA SER A 480 18.67 -10.26 22.26
C SER A 480 18.98 -11.27 23.37
N PRO A 481 19.59 -10.86 24.49
CA PRO A 481 19.68 -11.70 25.69
C PRO A 481 18.30 -12.13 26.22
N ASP A 482 17.26 -11.33 25.94
CA ASP A 482 15.88 -11.60 26.34
C ASP A 482 15.07 -12.34 25.25
N ALA A 483 15.70 -12.74 24.14
CA ALA A 483 15.11 -13.67 23.19
C ALA A 483 15.33 -15.11 23.66
N VAL A 484 14.33 -15.97 23.48
CA VAL A 484 14.49 -17.41 23.68
C VAL A 484 15.17 -17.98 22.44
N PHE A 485 16.38 -18.52 22.59
CA PHE A 485 17.08 -19.17 21.50
C PHE A 485 17.39 -20.62 21.86
N THR A 486 16.76 -21.57 21.17
CA THR A 486 16.95 -23.00 21.43
C THR A 486 17.58 -23.71 20.24
N VAL A 487 18.33 -24.77 20.55
CA VAL A 487 18.86 -25.73 19.57
C VAL A 487 18.36 -27.12 19.97
N THR A 488 17.72 -27.81 19.03
CA THR A 488 17.21 -29.18 19.20
C THR A 488 17.91 -30.11 18.22
N VAL A 489 18.56 -31.16 18.71
CA VAL A 489 19.16 -32.18 17.82
C VAL A 489 18.07 -33.10 17.31
N VAL A 490 17.95 -33.23 15.99
CA VAL A 490 17.07 -34.20 15.34
C VAL A 490 17.89 -35.36 14.77
N PRO A 491 17.34 -36.59 14.73
CA PRO A 491 18.01 -37.69 14.05
C PRO A 491 18.28 -37.33 12.59
N ALA A 492 19.48 -37.64 12.10
CA ALA A 492 19.79 -37.49 10.67
C ALA A 492 18.69 -38.17 9.83
N PRO A 493 18.23 -37.55 8.73
CA PRO A 493 17.19 -38.12 7.87
C PRO A 493 17.57 -39.53 7.41
N GLY A 494 16.97 -40.53 8.07
CA GLY A 494 17.06 -41.95 7.72
C GLY A 494 18.40 -42.45 7.20
N ALA A 495 19.32 -42.77 8.10
CA ALA A 495 19.92 -44.11 7.99
C ALA A 495 18.79 -45.12 8.25
N VAL A 496 17.88 -45.30 7.28
CA VAL A 496 16.98 -46.43 7.27
C VAL A 496 17.89 -47.63 7.09
N VAL A 497 18.26 -48.24 8.22
CA VAL A 497 18.90 -49.54 8.20
C VAL A 497 17.83 -50.49 7.63
N LEU A 498 17.92 -50.78 6.34
CA LEU A 498 17.23 -51.92 5.75
C LEU A 498 17.74 -53.16 6.48
N THR A 499 17.04 -53.58 7.53
CA THR A 499 17.29 -54.84 8.25
C THR A 499 16.72 -56.02 7.50
#